data_AF-A0A2V7QAG2-F1
#
_entry.id   AF-A0A2V7QAG2-F1
#
_cell.length_a   1.000
_cell.length_b   1.000
_cell.length_c   1.000
_cell.angle_alpha   90.00
_cell.angle_beta   90.00
_cell.angle_gamma   90.00
#
_symmetry.space_group_name_H-M   'P 1'
#
loop_
_entity.id
_entity.type
_entity.pdbx_description
1 polymer ?
#
loop_
_entity_poly.entity_id
_entity_poly.type
_entity_poly.pdbx_seq_one_letter_code
_entity_poly.pdbx_strand_id
1 'polypeptide(L)'
;MISRFELHIALRYLRSRRTSRLLSLITVIAVGGVTVGVMALVVVLGVMNGLQADLRDKILVANPHLRVLTYGEGLRLDDWRKVLGDVRRAPGVDAAAPFVLTQGLISAGHDYGEGVIVYGVEPDTGRRAVTSFARHFTRGDLTFKTTRSDVEGGIALGTRLASKLTAFPGSVVTLVAPAGAKFNPSLGAYVPKFHRYEVTGIFDTGMYEYDNSYVALDRRAAQRFAGLDTAVTGLEVRLADPEQAQPFGIALETRLGYPYRALDWQSQNASLFSALKLEKLAMAFVVFLICVVAAFNVVGTLTMVVRDKTREIGILLAMGLRRAAIRRIFLAQGILVGLTGTALGVTLGLVLGGMLNRGHWIPIDPSIYFIDHLPVHTQPLDVLLVIAASVVIATLAPLYPAMQAARLDPVTAIRYE
;
A
#
# COMPACT_ATOMS: atom_id res chain seq x y z
N MET A 1 -38.62 -18.43 7.79
CA MET A 1 -37.81 -19.47 8.46
C MET A 1 -37.90 -20.76 7.65
N ILE A 2 -36.74 -21.33 7.29
CA ILE A 2 -36.63 -22.62 6.58
C ILE A 2 -36.79 -23.74 7.63
N SER A 3 -37.66 -24.72 7.39
CA SER A 3 -37.88 -25.81 8.34
C SER A 3 -36.75 -26.84 8.29
N ARG A 4 -36.55 -27.62 9.37
CA ARG A 4 -35.56 -28.72 9.38
C ARG A 4 -35.79 -29.74 8.25
N PHE A 5 -37.06 -29.96 7.89
CA PHE A 5 -37.45 -30.81 6.78
C PHE A 5 -36.98 -30.25 5.42
N GLU A 6 -37.23 -28.96 5.17
CA GLU A 6 -36.80 -28.29 3.92
C GLU A 6 -35.28 -28.31 3.78
N LEU A 7 -34.54 -28.08 4.87
CA LEU A 7 -33.08 -28.13 4.89
C LEU A 7 -32.54 -29.55 4.62
N HIS A 8 -33.19 -30.58 5.19
CA HIS A 8 -32.80 -31.97 4.97
C HIS A 8 -32.97 -32.39 3.51
N ILE A 9 -34.04 -31.95 2.84
CA ILE A 9 -34.23 -32.18 1.40
C ILE A 9 -33.16 -31.45 0.58
N ALA A 10 -32.89 -30.18 0.89
CA ALA A 10 -31.86 -29.40 0.19
C ALA A 10 -30.47 -30.06 0.28
N LEU A 11 -30.07 -30.52 1.47
CA LEU A 11 -28.83 -31.27 1.68
C LEU A 11 -28.80 -32.60 0.92
N ARG A 12 -29.94 -33.31 0.86
CA ARG A 12 -30.04 -34.56 0.11
C ARG A 12 -29.91 -34.33 -1.40
N TYR A 13 -30.46 -33.25 -1.93
CA TYR A 13 -30.30 -32.88 -3.34
C TYR A 13 -28.85 -32.52 -3.68
N LEU A 14 -28.10 -31.90 -2.77
CA LEU A 14 -26.66 -31.65 -2.92
C LEU A 14 -25.81 -32.94 -2.85
N ARG A 15 -26.20 -33.91 -2.00
CA ARG A 15 -25.38 -35.09 -1.66
C ARG A 15 -25.76 -36.37 -2.43
N SER A 16 -26.78 -36.33 -3.29
CA SER A 16 -27.31 -37.56 -3.91
C SER A 16 -26.32 -38.18 -4.91
N ARG A 17 -25.62 -39.23 -4.46
CA ARG A 17 -24.69 -40.06 -5.25
C ARG A 17 -25.35 -41.20 -6.04
N ARG A 18 -26.65 -41.47 -5.83
CA ARG A 18 -27.29 -42.74 -6.27
C ARG A 18 -27.98 -42.71 -7.63
N THR A 19 -28.25 -41.54 -8.25
CA THR A 19 -29.05 -41.51 -9.50
C THR A 19 -28.44 -40.70 -10.65
N SER A 20 -27.45 -39.83 -10.45
CA SER A 20 -26.57 -39.39 -11.56
C SER A 20 -25.23 -38.81 -11.05
N ARG A 21 -24.10 -39.24 -11.64
CA ARG A 21 -22.79 -38.59 -11.41
C ARG A 21 -22.80 -37.11 -11.84
N LEU A 22 -23.69 -36.77 -12.77
CA LEU A 22 -23.87 -35.41 -13.33
C LEU A 22 -24.32 -34.40 -12.26
N LEU A 23 -25.28 -34.74 -11.40
CA LEU A 23 -25.77 -33.82 -10.35
C LEU A 23 -24.68 -33.48 -9.31
N SER A 24 -23.83 -34.45 -8.97
CA SER A 24 -22.68 -34.24 -8.10
C SER A 24 -21.64 -33.35 -8.77
N LEU A 25 -21.41 -33.50 -10.07
CA LEU A 25 -20.48 -32.68 -10.83
C LEU A 25 -20.95 -31.23 -10.93
N ILE A 26 -22.24 -31.01 -11.20
CA ILE A 26 -22.86 -29.69 -11.29
C ILE A 26 -22.71 -28.93 -9.96
N THR A 27 -22.94 -29.60 -8.83
CA THR A 27 -22.75 -28.99 -7.50
C THR A 27 -21.29 -28.62 -7.25
N VAL A 28 -20.34 -29.49 -7.63
CA VAL A 28 -18.90 -29.20 -7.49
C VAL A 28 -18.49 -28.02 -8.37
N ILE A 29 -19.00 -27.91 -9.60
CA ILE A 29 -18.73 -26.78 -10.49
C ILE A 29 -19.25 -25.47 -9.89
N ALA A 30 -20.46 -25.45 -9.34
CA ALA A 30 -21.01 -24.23 -8.74
C ALA A 30 -20.28 -23.81 -7.46
N VAL A 31 -20.00 -24.76 -6.55
CA VAL A 31 -19.18 -24.49 -5.36
C VAL A 31 -17.79 -24.04 -5.78
N GLY A 32 -17.18 -24.69 -6.78
CA GLY A 32 -15.87 -24.35 -7.32
C GLY A 32 -15.82 -22.94 -7.92
N GLY A 33 -16.83 -22.55 -8.70
CA GLY A 33 -16.93 -21.21 -9.27
C GLY A 33 -17.00 -20.12 -8.20
N VAL A 34 -17.84 -20.31 -7.17
CA VAL A 34 -17.91 -19.39 -6.02
C VAL A 34 -16.60 -19.38 -5.25
N THR A 35 -16.00 -20.55 -5.01
CA THR A 35 -14.73 -20.71 -4.29
C THR A 35 -13.62 -19.93 -4.97
N VAL A 36 -13.44 -20.13 -6.29
CA VAL A 36 -12.39 -19.46 -7.07
C VAL A 36 -12.62 -17.95 -7.12
N GLY A 37 -13.85 -17.50 -7.32
CA GLY A 37 -14.18 -16.07 -7.33
C GLY A 37 -13.87 -15.37 -6.00
N VAL A 38 -14.30 -15.98 -4.88
CA VAL A 38 -14.05 -15.43 -3.54
C VAL A 38 -12.57 -15.50 -3.17
N MET A 39 -11.88 -16.60 -3.50
CA MET A 39 -10.44 -16.75 -3.30
C MET A 39 -9.64 -15.68 -4.03
N ALA A 40 -9.90 -15.50 -5.34
CA ALA A 40 -9.24 -14.49 -6.15
C ALA A 40 -9.45 -13.09 -5.58
N LEU A 41 -10.67 -12.79 -5.14
CA LEU A 41 -11.01 -11.51 -4.54
C LEU A 41 -10.24 -11.24 -3.23
N VAL A 42 -10.16 -12.20 -2.33
CA VAL A 42 -9.36 -12.07 -1.08
C VAL A 42 -7.88 -11.85 -1.40
N VAL A 43 -7.31 -12.60 -2.35
CA VAL A 43 -5.89 -12.49 -2.71
C VAL A 43 -5.60 -11.14 -3.35
N VAL A 44 -6.39 -10.70 -4.33
CA VAL A 44 -6.17 -9.42 -5.04
C VAL A 44 -6.24 -8.24 -4.07
N LEU A 45 -7.26 -8.18 -3.20
CA LEU A 45 -7.33 -7.12 -2.18
C LEU A 45 -6.16 -7.19 -1.19
N GLY A 46 -5.74 -8.39 -0.81
CA GLY A 46 -4.57 -8.60 0.04
C GLY A 46 -3.29 -8.06 -0.58
N VAL A 47 -3.05 -8.36 -1.86
CA VAL A 47 -1.89 -7.85 -2.62
C VAL A 47 -1.92 -6.33 -2.67
N MET A 48 -3.06 -5.72 -3.00
CA MET A 48 -3.16 -4.26 -3.11
C MET A 48 -2.91 -3.55 -1.80
N ASN A 49 -3.47 -4.06 -0.71
CA ASN A 49 -3.22 -3.50 0.62
C ASN A 49 -1.76 -3.71 1.05
N GLY A 50 -1.16 -4.84 0.69
CA GLY A 50 0.25 -5.12 0.97
C GLY A 50 1.18 -4.18 0.23
N LEU A 51 0.93 -4.00 -1.07
CA LEU A 51 1.65 -3.05 -1.92
C LEU A 51 1.58 -1.63 -1.36
N GLN A 52 0.39 -1.18 -0.99
CA GLN A 52 0.19 0.15 -0.41
C GLN A 52 0.92 0.30 0.94
N ALA A 53 0.89 -0.73 1.80
CA ALA A 53 1.56 -0.71 3.09
C ALA A 53 3.09 -0.68 2.93
N ASP A 54 3.64 -1.51 2.05
CA ASP A 54 5.09 -1.57 1.79
C ASP A 54 5.60 -0.26 1.17
N LEU A 55 4.89 0.28 0.16
CA LEU A 55 5.21 1.59 -0.41
C LEU A 55 5.16 2.71 0.64
N ARG A 56 4.14 2.71 1.50
CA ARG A 56 4.06 3.67 2.61
C ARG A 56 5.28 3.55 3.51
N ASP A 57 5.57 2.35 3.98
CA ASP A 57 6.62 2.12 4.96
C ASP A 57 7.98 2.55 4.39
N LYS A 58 8.24 2.31 3.09
CA LYS A 58 9.43 2.79 2.37
C LYS A 58 9.48 4.30 2.21
N ILE A 59 8.36 4.96 1.90
CA ILE A 59 8.30 6.44 1.87
C ILE A 59 8.64 7.02 3.25
N LEU A 60 8.13 6.42 4.32
CA LEU A 60 8.34 6.87 5.71
C LEU A 60 9.74 6.57 6.28
N VAL A 61 10.58 5.79 5.57
CA VAL A 61 11.96 5.52 6.01
C VAL A 61 12.78 6.82 6.10
N ALA A 62 12.75 7.58 5.00
CA ALA A 62 13.53 8.81 4.81
C ALA A 62 12.68 10.09 4.87
N ASN A 63 11.35 9.99 4.80
CA ASN A 63 10.46 11.14 4.94
C ASN A 63 9.87 11.23 6.35
N PRO A 64 9.88 12.42 6.96
CA PRO A 64 9.11 12.65 8.17
C PRO A 64 7.62 12.59 7.88
N HIS A 65 6.81 12.34 8.92
CA HIS A 65 5.35 12.35 8.77
C HIS A 65 4.85 13.73 8.33
N LEU A 66 5.53 14.79 8.78
CA LEU A 66 5.18 16.15 8.43
C LEU A 66 6.41 17.05 8.33
N ARG A 67 6.39 18.00 7.39
CA ARG A 67 7.35 19.10 7.26
C ARG A 67 6.66 20.43 7.51
N VAL A 68 7.19 21.22 8.42
CA VAL A 68 6.81 22.62 8.59
C VAL A 68 7.77 23.47 7.76
N LEU A 69 7.23 24.16 6.77
CA LEU A 69 7.97 25.03 5.86
C LEU A 69 7.41 26.45 5.93
N THR A 70 8.05 27.39 5.23
CA THR A 70 7.53 28.74 5.01
C THR A 70 6.93 28.88 3.61
N TYR A 71 5.90 29.70 3.49
CA TYR A 71 5.41 30.24 2.22
C TYR A 71 6.43 31.26 1.68
N GLY A 72 6.73 31.20 0.39
CA GLY A 72 7.64 32.14 -0.28
C GLY A 72 8.73 31.47 -1.12
N GLU A 73 9.55 32.28 -1.77
CA GLU A 73 10.66 31.85 -2.60
C GLU A 73 11.90 31.63 -1.71
N GLY A 74 12.45 30.41 -1.71
CA GLY A 74 13.76 30.12 -1.10
C GLY A 74 13.78 29.20 0.12
N LEU A 75 12.64 28.68 0.59
CA LEU A 75 12.55 27.72 1.70
C LEU A 75 13.48 28.10 2.88
N ARG A 76 13.24 29.26 3.49
CA ARG A 76 14.06 29.78 4.58
C ARG A 76 13.20 30.00 5.83
N LEU A 77 13.65 29.44 6.95
CA LEU A 77 13.05 29.56 8.27
C LEU A 77 14.09 30.08 9.28
N ASP A 78 14.04 31.38 9.56
CA ASP A 78 14.99 32.08 10.44
C ASP A 78 14.71 31.83 11.93
N ASP A 79 13.45 31.90 12.35
CA ASP A 79 13.00 31.78 13.74
C ASP A 79 12.66 30.32 14.14
N TRP A 80 13.25 29.36 13.44
CA TRP A 80 12.98 27.93 13.59
C TRP A 80 13.06 27.41 15.03
N ARG A 81 13.90 28.00 15.89
CA ARG A 81 14.02 27.60 17.31
C ARG A 81 12.74 27.86 18.09
N LYS A 82 12.06 28.98 17.82
CA LYS A 82 10.79 29.34 18.44
C LYS A 82 9.70 28.39 17.95
N VAL A 83 9.56 28.27 16.62
CA VAL A 83 8.59 27.38 15.98
C VAL A 83 8.77 25.93 16.42
N LEU A 84 10.01 25.46 16.52
CA LEU A 84 10.34 24.12 17.01
C LEU A 84 9.87 23.89 18.46
N GLY A 85 10.00 24.90 19.32
CA GLY A 85 9.47 24.85 20.68
C GLY A 85 7.95 24.67 20.69
N ASP A 86 7.23 25.40 19.85
CA ASP A 86 5.78 25.33 19.76
C ASP A 86 5.29 24.01 19.15
N VAL A 87 5.97 23.52 18.12
CA VAL A 87 5.69 22.23 17.48
C VAL A 87 5.91 21.07 18.46
N ARG A 88 7.02 21.06 19.21
CA ARG A 88 7.32 20.01 20.19
C ARG A 88 6.33 19.93 21.35
N ARG A 89 5.64 21.03 21.66
CA ARG A 89 4.59 21.09 22.69
C ARG A 89 3.22 20.67 22.18
N ALA A 90 3.05 20.49 20.87
CA ALA A 90 1.77 20.07 20.31
C ALA A 90 1.44 18.62 20.71
N PRO A 91 0.21 18.33 21.15
CA PRO A 91 -0.20 16.96 21.47
C PRO A 91 -0.14 16.09 20.21
N GLY A 92 0.43 14.89 20.33
CA GLY A 92 0.59 13.95 19.21
C GLY A 92 1.95 14.01 18.49
N VAL A 93 2.83 14.94 18.86
CA VAL A 93 4.21 15.02 18.35
C VAL A 93 5.14 14.14 19.19
N ASP A 94 5.74 13.14 18.56
CA ASP A 94 6.75 12.26 19.17
C ASP A 94 8.15 12.91 19.16
N ALA A 95 8.50 13.53 18.03
CA ALA A 95 9.79 14.16 17.83
C ALA A 95 9.69 15.27 16.77
N ALA A 96 10.54 16.29 16.89
CA ALA A 96 10.72 17.29 15.84
C ALA A 96 12.16 17.79 15.81
N ALA A 97 12.68 18.07 14.62
CA ALA A 97 14.05 18.51 14.39
C ALA A 97 14.13 19.46 13.19
N PRO A 98 15.09 20.41 13.20
CA PRO A 98 15.36 21.23 12.03
C PRO A 98 16.07 20.43 10.94
N PHE A 99 15.85 20.79 9.68
CA PHE A 99 16.58 20.22 8.55
C PHE A 99 16.94 21.28 7.51
N VAL A 100 17.96 20.97 6.71
CA VAL A 100 18.32 21.76 5.53
C VAL A 100 18.16 20.90 4.30
N LEU A 101 17.55 21.46 3.26
CA LEU A 101 17.40 20.82 1.96
C LEU A 101 17.80 21.81 0.88
N THR A 102 18.75 21.42 0.04
CA THR A 102 19.19 22.21 -1.11
C THR A 102 19.69 21.30 -2.22
N GLN A 103 19.95 21.86 -3.39
CA GLN A 103 20.46 21.13 -4.55
C GLN A 103 21.90 21.54 -4.83
N GLY A 104 22.67 20.65 -5.44
CA GLY A 104 24.05 20.91 -5.84
C GLY A 104 24.55 19.93 -6.89
N LEU A 105 25.80 20.10 -7.28
CA LEU A 105 26.52 19.09 -8.08
C LEU A 105 27.57 18.41 -7.20
N ILE A 106 27.83 17.13 -7.43
CA ILE A 106 28.90 16.38 -6.78
C ILE A 106 29.84 15.77 -7.82
N SER A 107 31.13 15.73 -7.51
CA SER A 107 32.11 14.95 -8.27
C SER A 107 33.17 14.33 -7.36
N ALA A 108 33.80 13.25 -7.83
CA ALA A 108 34.86 12.54 -7.11
C ALA A 108 36.19 12.59 -7.90
N GLY A 109 36.63 13.81 -8.28
CA GLY A 109 37.91 14.03 -8.97
C GLY A 109 37.98 13.64 -10.45
N HIS A 110 36.87 13.17 -11.03
CA HIS A 110 36.73 12.89 -12.46
C HIS A 110 35.87 13.98 -13.14
N ASP A 111 35.93 14.09 -14.47
CA ASP A 111 35.17 15.10 -15.26
C ASP A 111 33.64 14.91 -15.23
N TYR A 112 33.16 13.81 -14.64
CA TYR A 112 31.73 13.49 -14.54
C TYR A 112 31.15 13.99 -13.21
N GLY A 113 30.26 14.98 -13.29
CA GLY A 113 29.48 15.50 -12.16
C GLY A 113 28.06 14.97 -12.15
N GLU A 114 27.53 14.66 -10.97
CA GLU A 114 26.15 14.22 -10.76
C GLU A 114 25.35 15.31 -10.04
N GLY A 115 24.06 15.44 -10.40
CA GLY A 115 23.13 16.29 -9.67
C GLY A 115 22.69 15.64 -8.37
N VAL A 116 22.78 16.36 -7.25
CA VAL A 116 22.46 15.82 -5.93
C VAL A 116 21.54 16.73 -5.13
N ILE A 117 20.78 16.10 -4.24
CA ILE A 117 20.00 16.74 -3.19
C ILE A 117 20.81 16.63 -1.90
N VAL A 118 21.22 17.78 -1.36
CA VAL A 118 21.95 17.89 -0.10
C VAL A 118 20.95 17.99 1.04
N TYR A 119 20.99 17.02 1.93
CA TYR A 119 20.11 16.90 3.08
C TYR A 119 20.90 17.04 4.38
N GLY A 120 20.69 18.15 5.06
CA GLY A 120 21.33 18.49 6.32
C GLY A 120 20.54 17.98 7.51
N VAL A 121 21.14 17.05 8.26
CA VAL A 121 20.54 16.42 9.44
C VAL A 121 21.36 16.70 10.70
N GLU A 122 20.70 16.70 11.85
CA GLU A 122 21.39 16.85 13.13
C GLU A 122 21.80 15.46 13.66
N PRO A 123 23.09 15.22 13.95
CA PRO A 123 23.56 14.01 14.61
C PRO A 123 22.82 13.81 15.94
N ASP A 124 22.55 12.55 16.29
CA ASP A 124 21.70 12.13 17.42
C ASP A 124 21.75 13.08 18.63
N THR A 125 20.60 13.65 18.98
CA THR A 125 20.43 14.61 20.08
C THR A 125 20.06 13.96 21.41
N GLY A 126 20.10 12.63 21.51
CA GLY A 126 19.68 11.89 22.71
C GLY A 126 18.16 11.82 22.89
N ARG A 127 17.39 12.08 21.82
CA ARG A 127 15.92 11.95 21.74
C ARG A 127 15.56 11.01 20.60
N ARG A 128 14.31 10.53 20.56
CA ARG A 128 13.81 9.74 19.42
C ARG A 128 14.06 10.48 18.11
N ALA A 129 14.71 9.80 17.16
CA ALA A 129 14.95 10.33 15.83
C ALA A 129 13.63 10.61 15.10
N VAL A 130 13.59 11.71 14.33
CA VAL A 130 12.41 12.09 13.55
C VAL A 130 12.16 11.07 12.43
N THR A 131 13.22 10.65 11.74
CA THR A 131 13.19 9.63 10.69
C THR A 131 13.97 8.39 11.12
N SER A 132 13.79 7.29 10.40
CA SER A 132 14.56 6.07 10.63
C SER A 132 15.87 6.01 9.83
N PHE A 133 16.22 7.11 9.15
CA PHE A 133 17.37 7.26 8.27
C PHE A 133 18.69 6.77 8.89
N ALA A 134 18.92 7.06 10.16
CA ALA A 134 20.12 6.63 10.89
C ALA A 134 20.36 5.10 10.84
N ARG A 135 19.29 4.29 10.82
CA ARG A 135 19.36 2.83 10.84
C ARG A 135 19.70 2.22 9.48
N HIS A 136 19.72 3.03 8.43
CA HIS A 136 19.92 2.62 7.04
C HIS A 136 21.36 2.83 6.57
N PHE A 137 22.26 3.22 7.48
CA PHE A 137 23.69 3.30 7.19
C PHE A 137 24.26 1.88 7.09
N THR A 138 24.78 1.54 5.92
CA THR A 138 25.50 0.27 5.68
C THR A 138 26.96 0.39 6.08
N ARG A 139 27.54 1.59 6.01
CA ARG A 139 28.88 1.93 6.49
C ARG A 139 28.87 3.32 7.13
N GLY A 140 29.66 3.49 8.19
CA GLY A 140 29.73 4.75 8.93
C GLY A 140 28.47 5.04 9.75
N ASP A 141 28.31 6.29 10.16
CA ASP A 141 27.17 6.75 10.97
C ASP A 141 26.86 8.24 10.73
N LEU A 142 25.87 8.77 11.45
CA LEU A 142 25.47 10.18 11.42
C LEU A 142 26.40 11.12 12.19
N THR A 143 27.55 10.67 12.70
CA THR A 143 28.47 11.57 13.42
C THR A 143 29.30 12.44 12.47
N PHE A 144 29.39 12.05 11.19
CA PHE A 144 30.15 12.76 10.14
C PHE A 144 31.60 13.08 10.54
N LYS A 145 32.21 12.27 11.40
CA LYS A 145 33.58 12.45 11.88
C LYS A 145 34.58 12.18 10.77
N THR A 146 35.39 13.18 10.46
CA THR A 146 36.45 13.08 9.45
C THR A 146 37.73 12.52 10.05
N THR A 147 38.49 11.79 9.23
CA THR A 147 39.88 11.42 9.54
C THR A 147 40.88 12.41 8.94
N ARG A 148 40.41 13.24 8.00
CA ARG A 148 41.22 14.21 7.27
C ARG A 148 41.05 15.63 7.81
N SER A 149 42.13 16.41 7.74
CA SER A 149 42.15 17.84 8.08
C SER A 149 42.03 18.77 6.87
N ASP A 150 42.16 18.25 5.65
CA ASP A 150 42.09 19.02 4.39
C ASP A 150 40.67 19.11 3.78
N VAL A 151 39.65 18.77 4.57
CA VAL A 151 38.23 18.72 4.17
C VAL A 151 37.38 19.55 5.14
N GLU A 152 36.21 20.00 4.68
CA GLU A 152 35.29 20.83 5.46
C GLU A 152 34.37 20.04 6.41
N GLY A 153 34.32 18.72 6.25
CA GLY A 153 33.51 17.82 7.07
C GLY A 153 33.29 16.45 6.43
N GLY A 154 32.49 15.62 7.10
CA GLY A 154 32.06 14.33 6.59
C GLY A 154 30.78 14.44 5.75
N ILE A 155 30.68 13.59 4.74
CA ILE A 155 29.49 13.40 3.90
C ILE A 155 29.10 11.93 3.85
N ALA A 156 27.81 11.65 3.88
CA ALA A 156 27.29 10.32 3.62
C ALA A 156 26.58 10.28 2.27
N LEU A 157 26.82 9.22 1.50
CA LEU A 157 26.30 9.05 0.15
C LEU A 157 25.32 7.87 0.09
N GLY A 158 24.30 7.96 -0.75
CA GLY A 158 23.50 6.79 -1.09
C GLY A 158 24.33 5.73 -1.80
N THR A 159 24.00 4.44 -1.62
CA THR A 159 24.77 3.31 -2.19
C THR A 159 24.97 3.41 -3.70
N ARG A 160 23.93 3.84 -4.44
CA ARG A 160 23.98 3.95 -5.90
C ARG A 160 24.81 5.15 -6.35
N LEU A 161 24.66 6.29 -5.67
CA LEU A 161 25.48 7.48 -5.92
C LEU A 161 26.97 7.21 -5.64
N ALA A 162 27.27 6.56 -4.52
CA ALA A 162 28.63 6.17 -4.16
C ALA A 162 29.24 5.25 -5.24
N SER A 163 28.46 4.28 -5.74
CA SER A 163 28.88 3.38 -6.81
C SER A 163 29.16 4.11 -8.13
N LYS A 164 28.29 5.05 -8.53
CA LYS A 164 28.48 5.87 -9.74
C LYS A 164 29.74 6.72 -9.68
N LEU A 165 30.00 7.32 -8.51
CA LEU A 165 31.18 8.15 -8.26
C LEU A 165 32.45 7.31 -8.00
N THR A 166 32.32 5.98 -7.89
CA THR A 166 33.38 5.08 -7.42
C THR A 166 34.00 5.57 -6.10
N ALA A 167 33.15 6.08 -5.21
CA ALA A 167 33.53 6.67 -3.94
C ALA A 167 33.32 5.68 -2.79
N PHE A 168 34.30 5.59 -1.90
CA PHE A 168 34.28 4.70 -0.73
C PHE A 168 34.51 5.52 0.55
N PRO A 169 34.24 4.97 1.74
CA PRO A 169 34.60 5.65 2.98
C PRO A 169 36.10 6.03 2.99
N GLY A 170 36.40 7.30 3.27
CA GLY A 170 37.74 7.90 3.19
C GLY A 170 38.06 8.61 1.86
N SER A 171 37.27 8.39 0.80
CA SER A 171 37.37 9.16 -0.45
C SER A 171 37.01 10.64 -0.22
N VAL A 172 37.54 11.53 -1.07
CA VAL A 172 37.16 12.95 -1.05
C VAL A 172 36.30 13.26 -2.26
N VAL A 173 35.17 13.92 -2.00
CA VAL A 173 34.25 14.40 -3.02
C VAL A 173 34.13 15.91 -2.94
N THR A 174 33.88 16.53 -4.09
CA THR A 174 33.69 17.98 -4.22
C THR A 174 32.22 18.26 -4.50
N LEU A 175 31.59 19.02 -3.61
CA LEU A 175 30.26 19.57 -3.80
C LEU A 175 30.34 21.00 -4.36
N VAL A 176 29.50 21.30 -5.35
CA VAL A 176 29.40 22.63 -5.98
C VAL A 176 28.07 23.25 -5.55
N ALA A 177 28.14 24.34 -4.80
CA ALA A 177 26.97 25.04 -4.31
C ALA A 177 26.43 26.00 -5.38
N PRO A 178 25.12 26.00 -5.66
CA PRO A 178 24.50 27.04 -6.48
C PRO A 178 24.43 28.38 -5.73
N ALA A 179 24.37 28.34 -4.40
CA ALA A 179 24.30 29.52 -3.54
C ALA A 179 25.68 30.13 -3.27
N GLY A 180 25.72 31.47 -3.17
CA GLY A 180 26.94 32.19 -2.80
C GLY A 180 27.99 32.31 -3.91
N ALA A 181 27.61 32.09 -5.18
CA ALA A 181 28.43 32.39 -6.33
C ALA A 181 28.79 33.88 -6.35
N LYS A 182 30.08 34.19 -6.51
CA LYS A 182 30.56 35.58 -6.58
C LYS A 182 30.93 35.91 -8.02
N PHE A 183 30.52 37.09 -8.47
CA PHE A 183 30.95 37.60 -9.76
C PHE A 183 32.45 37.89 -9.72
N ASN A 184 33.21 37.29 -10.64
CA ASN A 184 34.63 37.56 -10.82
C ASN A 184 34.83 38.47 -12.04
N PRO A 185 35.17 39.75 -11.84
CA PRO A 185 35.33 40.72 -12.94
C PRO A 185 36.40 40.32 -13.96
N SER A 186 37.44 39.59 -13.55
CA SER A 186 38.52 39.15 -14.43
C SER A 186 38.12 38.02 -15.37
N LEU A 187 37.14 37.20 -14.97
CA LEU A 187 36.60 36.09 -15.77
C LEU A 187 35.27 36.44 -16.45
N GLY A 188 34.66 37.59 -16.11
CA GLY A 188 33.34 37.98 -16.62
C GLY A 188 32.20 37.03 -16.23
N ALA A 189 32.39 36.19 -15.21
CA ALA A 189 31.48 35.11 -14.86
C ALA A 189 31.27 34.96 -13.34
N TYR A 190 30.13 34.38 -12.96
CA TYR A 190 29.87 33.95 -11.58
C TYR A 190 30.62 32.66 -11.30
N VAL A 191 31.50 32.67 -10.30
CA VAL A 191 32.27 31.49 -9.90
C VAL A 191 31.54 30.82 -8.73
N PRO A 192 31.12 29.55 -8.87
CA PRO A 192 30.47 28.81 -7.79
C PRO A 192 31.47 28.47 -6.69
N LYS A 193 30.96 28.15 -5.50
CA LYS A 193 31.79 27.67 -4.39
C LYS A 193 31.94 26.16 -4.46
N PHE A 194 33.19 25.71 -4.36
CA PHE A 194 33.55 24.30 -4.27
C PHE A 194 33.83 23.95 -2.82
N HIS A 195 33.18 22.89 -2.33
CA HIS A 195 33.32 22.40 -0.97
C HIS A 195 33.83 20.96 -0.98
N ARG A 196 34.91 20.69 -0.26
CA ARG A 196 35.52 19.34 -0.22
C ARG A 196 35.09 18.61 1.04
N TYR A 197 34.53 17.42 0.88
CA TYR A 197 34.06 16.57 1.98
C TYR A 197 34.69 15.18 1.90
N GLU A 198 34.98 14.59 3.07
CA GLU A 198 35.38 13.18 3.17
C GLU A 198 34.13 12.31 3.25
N VAL A 199 34.05 11.26 2.43
CA VAL A 199 32.96 10.28 2.52
C VAL A 199 33.13 9.50 3.82
N THR A 200 32.28 9.76 4.80
CA THR A 200 32.32 9.12 6.13
C THR A 200 31.28 8.02 6.28
N GLY A 201 30.27 7.99 5.40
CA GLY A 201 29.21 6.99 5.47
C GLY A 201 28.58 6.66 4.11
N ILE A 202 27.95 5.49 4.06
CA ILE A 202 27.12 5.04 2.95
C ILE A 202 25.79 4.55 3.52
N PHE A 203 24.68 4.97 2.93
CA PHE A 203 23.33 4.55 3.33
C PHE A 203 22.56 3.88 2.20
N ASP A 204 21.66 2.98 2.56
CA ASP A 204 20.73 2.28 1.67
C ASP A 204 19.33 2.36 2.26
N THR A 205 18.48 3.19 1.66
CA THR A 205 17.09 3.39 2.06
C THR A 205 16.12 2.41 1.39
N GLY A 206 16.60 1.60 0.44
CA GLY A 206 15.76 0.78 -0.44
C GLY A 206 15.00 1.56 -1.52
N MET A 207 15.14 2.90 -1.56
CA MET A 207 14.47 3.77 -2.52
C MET A 207 15.48 4.30 -3.53
N TYR A 208 15.31 3.91 -4.80
CA TYR A 208 16.23 4.26 -5.88
C TYR A 208 16.56 5.76 -5.92
N GLU A 209 15.57 6.63 -5.84
CA GLU A 209 15.74 8.09 -5.94
C GLU A 209 16.61 8.66 -4.82
N TYR A 210 16.42 8.16 -3.59
CA TYR A 210 17.20 8.56 -2.41
C TYR A 210 18.62 8.04 -2.50
N ASP A 211 18.80 6.75 -2.80
CA ASP A 211 20.12 6.11 -2.85
C ASP A 211 20.95 6.59 -4.05
N ASN A 212 20.30 7.13 -5.10
CA ASN A 212 20.93 7.60 -6.33
C ASN A 212 21.26 9.10 -6.32
N SER A 213 20.56 9.93 -5.56
CA SER A 213 20.72 11.40 -5.66
C SER A 213 20.86 12.14 -4.33
N TYR A 214 20.57 11.52 -3.18
CA TYR A 214 20.72 12.20 -1.89
C TYR A 214 22.13 12.08 -1.34
N VAL A 215 22.58 13.16 -0.71
CA VAL A 215 23.76 13.19 0.14
C VAL A 215 23.38 13.77 1.50
N ALA A 216 23.89 13.17 2.57
CA ALA A 216 23.65 13.65 3.92
C ALA A 216 24.88 14.36 4.48
N LEU A 217 24.64 15.50 5.12
CA LEU A 217 25.63 16.31 5.82
C LEU A 217 25.16 16.62 7.23
N ASP A 218 26.10 16.98 8.11
CA ASP A 218 25.74 17.69 9.34
C ASP A 218 24.96 18.96 8.99
N ARG A 219 23.90 19.24 9.76
CA ARG A 219 23.01 20.39 9.54
C ARG A 219 23.79 21.69 9.38
N ARG A 220 24.84 21.93 10.16
CA ARG A 220 25.63 23.17 10.08
C ARG A 220 26.46 23.24 8.80
N ALA A 221 26.97 22.12 8.33
CA ALA A 221 27.66 22.05 7.03
C ALA A 221 26.69 22.33 5.89
N ALA A 222 25.50 21.73 5.93
CA ALA A 222 24.44 21.98 4.96
C ALA A 222 23.96 23.44 4.98
N GLN A 223 23.85 24.09 6.14
CA GLN A 223 23.53 25.53 6.25
C GLN A 223 24.55 26.40 5.51
N ARG A 224 25.86 26.11 5.68
CA ARG A 224 26.93 26.83 4.98
C ARG A 224 26.87 26.61 3.47
N PHE A 225 26.64 25.36 3.06
CA PHE A 225 26.51 24.99 1.65
C PHE A 225 25.29 25.67 0.98
N ALA A 226 24.17 25.74 1.69
CA ALA A 226 22.93 26.37 1.20
C ALA A 226 22.94 27.91 1.28
N GLY A 227 23.91 28.52 1.96
CA GLY A 227 23.92 29.97 2.21
C GLY A 227 22.83 30.43 3.18
N LEU A 228 22.43 29.59 4.13
CA LEU A 228 21.34 29.85 5.06
C LEU A 228 21.79 30.47 6.40
N ASP A 229 23.07 30.74 6.60
CA ASP A 229 23.64 31.22 7.87
C ASP A 229 23.18 30.35 9.07
N THR A 230 22.27 30.88 9.90
CA THR A 230 21.66 30.17 11.04
C THR A 230 20.25 29.65 10.76
N ALA A 231 19.64 30.06 9.64
CA ALA A 231 18.32 29.62 9.21
C ALA A 231 18.37 28.17 8.70
N VAL A 232 17.20 27.56 8.63
CA VAL A 232 17.02 26.18 8.16
C VAL A 232 15.95 26.16 7.07
N THR A 233 15.84 25.06 6.34
CA THR A 233 14.80 24.94 5.32
C THR A 233 13.42 24.80 5.96
N GLY A 234 13.37 24.05 7.06
CA GLY A 234 12.16 23.89 7.83
C GLY A 234 12.36 22.97 9.02
N LEU A 235 11.25 22.47 9.53
CA LEU A 235 11.22 21.49 10.60
C LEU A 235 10.59 20.20 10.12
N GLU A 236 11.16 19.08 10.51
CA GLU A 236 10.58 17.76 10.34
C GLU A 236 9.92 17.32 11.64
N VAL A 237 8.79 16.65 11.51
CA VAL A 237 7.95 16.24 12.64
C VAL A 237 7.55 14.78 12.47
N ARG A 238 7.78 14.03 13.54
CA ARG A 238 7.30 12.66 13.73
C ARG A 238 6.09 12.70 14.65
N LEU A 239 5.00 12.13 14.18
CA LEU A 239 3.77 11.97 14.95
C LEU A 239 3.71 10.57 15.56
N ALA A 240 2.95 10.44 16.66
CA ALA A 240 2.65 9.15 17.26
C ALA A 240 1.91 8.21 16.27
N ASP A 241 1.04 8.78 15.43
CA ASP A 241 0.31 8.09 14.37
C ASP A 241 0.60 8.76 13.00
N PRO A 242 1.28 8.08 12.05
CA PRO A 242 1.53 8.61 10.71
C PRO A 242 0.26 8.89 9.89
N GLU A 243 -0.85 8.21 10.17
CA GLU A 243 -2.12 8.38 9.43
C GLU A 243 -2.82 9.70 9.79
N GLN A 244 -2.53 10.24 10.97
CA GLN A 244 -3.03 11.54 11.43
C GLN A 244 -2.24 12.72 10.87
N ALA A 245 -1.25 12.50 10.00
CA ALA A 245 -0.38 13.56 9.50
C ALA A 245 -1.11 14.67 8.75
N GLN A 246 -2.08 14.33 7.90
CA GLN A 246 -2.87 15.32 7.16
C GLN A 246 -3.75 16.18 8.08
N PRO A 247 -4.66 15.63 8.92
CA PRO A 247 -5.49 16.45 9.79
C PRO A 247 -4.67 17.24 10.82
N PHE A 248 -3.59 16.64 11.35
CA PHE A 248 -2.67 17.33 12.25
C PHE A 248 -1.95 18.50 11.56
N GLY A 249 -1.52 18.31 10.31
CA GLY A 249 -0.87 19.34 9.51
C GLY A 249 -1.73 20.58 9.33
N ILE A 250 -2.99 20.38 8.93
CA ILE A 250 -3.97 21.48 8.75
C ILE A 250 -4.19 22.24 10.07
N ALA A 251 -4.33 21.52 11.19
CA ALA A 251 -4.48 22.14 12.50
C ALA A 251 -3.22 22.89 12.95
N LEU A 252 -2.04 22.33 12.70
CA LEU A 252 -0.76 22.93 13.02
C LEU A 252 -0.51 24.20 12.20
N GLU A 253 -0.79 24.16 10.90
CA GLU A 253 -0.70 25.31 10.00
C GLU A 253 -1.62 26.44 10.47
N THR A 254 -2.87 26.14 10.80
CA THR A 254 -3.83 27.11 11.35
C THR A 254 -3.31 27.74 12.65
N ARG A 255 -2.69 26.94 13.52
CA ARG A 255 -2.15 27.40 14.81
C ARG A 255 -0.90 28.26 14.67
N LEU A 256 0.00 27.89 13.75
CA LEU A 256 1.23 28.62 13.49
C LEU A 256 0.97 29.93 12.72
N GLY A 257 -0.04 29.94 11.85
CA GLY A 257 -0.40 31.09 11.01
C GLY A 257 0.63 31.37 9.91
N TYR A 258 0.38 32.42 9.11
CA TYR A 258 1.33 32.88 8.09
C TYR A 258 2.66 33.33 8.76
N PRO A 259 3.85 33.00 8.21
CA PRO A 259 4.10 32.42 6.88
C PRO A 259 4.27 30.90 6.88
N TYR A 260 3.82 30.18 7.90
CA TYR A 260 4.07 28.74 8.00
C TYR A 260 3.07 27.91 7.20
N ARG A 261 3.56 26.80 6.65
CA ARG A 261 2.76 25.77 6.01
C ARG A 261 3.17 24.39 6.51
N ALA A 262 2.21 23.48 6.61
CA ALA A 262 2.46 22.11 6.99
C ALA A 262 2.26 21.20 5.77
N LEU A 263 3.29 20.44 5.41
CA LEU A 263 3.24 19.45 4.34
C LEU A 263 3.35 18.05 4.93
N ASP A 264 2.28 17.27 4.83
CA ASP A 264 2.31 15.86 5.20
C ASP A 264 2.93 15.01 4.07
N TRP A 265 3.29 13.78 4.44
CA TRP A 265 3.92 12.83 3.53
C TRP A 265 2.96 12.29 2.45
N GLN A 266 1.64 12.26 2.68
CA GLN A 266 0.66 11.82 1.69
C GLN A 266 0.44 12.89 0.62
N SER A 267 0.36 14.16 1.02
CA SER A 267 0.22 15.30 0.10
C SER A 267 1.44 15.46 -0.80
N GLN A 268 2.66 15.25 -0.28
CA GLN A 268 3.88 15.28 -1.10
C GLN A 268 3.91 14.17 -2.16
N ASN A 269 3.26 13.04 -1.90
CA ASN A 269 3.19 11.89 -2.80
C ASN A 269 1.78 11.68 -3.37
N ALA A 270 1.00 12.76 -3.49
CA ALA A 270 -0.43 12.69 -3.82
C ALA A 270 -0.69 12.01 -5.17
N SER A 271 0.19 12.17 -6.16
CA SER A 271 0.08 11.50 -7.46
C SER A 271 0.17 9.97 -7.34
N LEU A 272 1.14 9.46 -6.58
CA LEU A 272 1.32 8.03 -6.32
C LEU A 272 0.10 7.47 -5.57
N PHE A 273 -0.31 8.11 -4.47
CA PHE A 273 -1.47 7.65 -3.70
C PHE A 273 -2.78 7.75 -4.48
N SER A 274 -2.93 8.75 -5.34
CA SER A 274 -4.11 8.87 -6.21
C SER A 274 -4.12 7.77 -7.27
N ALA A 275 -2.96 7.43 -7.85
CA ALA A 275 -2.83 6.31 -8.78
C ALA A 275 -3.19 4.98 -8.11
N LEU A 276 -2.66 4.70 -6.91
CA LEU A 276 -2.99 3.50 -6.14
C LEU A 276 -4.49 3.41 -5.80
N LYS A 277 -5.12 4.54 -5.46
CA LYS A 277 -6.57 4.60 -5.22
C LYS A 277 -7.38 4.31 -6.48
N LEU A 278 -6.98 4.89 -7.62
CA LEU A 278 -7.63 4.65 -8.91
C LEU A 278 -7.47 3.20 -9.34
N GLU A 279 -6.30 2.62 -9.15
CA GLU A 279 -6.01 1.21 -9.42
C GLU A 279 -6.86 0.28 -8.54
N LYS A 280 -6.94 0.55 -7.23
CA LYS A 280 -7.81 -0.21 -6.30
C LYS A 280 -9.27 -0.16 -6.75
N LEU A 281 -9.75 0.99 -7.24
CA LEU A 281 -11.10 1.15 -7.78
C LEU A 281 -11.31 0.39 -9.10
N ALA A 282 -10.34 0.45 -10.03
CA ALA A 282 -10.39 -0.31 -11.28
C ALA A 282 -10.42 -1.83 -11.02
N MET A 283 -9.57 -2.32 -10.10
CA MET A 283 -9.60 -3.73 -9.68
C MET A 283 -10.91 -4.11 -9.00
N ALA A 284 -11.50 -3.23 -8.18
CA ALA A 284 -12.81 -3.47 -7.59
C ALA A 284 -13.91 -3.67 -8.66
N PHE A 285 -13.85 -2.93 -9.78
CA PHE A 285 -14.74 -3.16 -10.92
C PHE A 285 -14.52 -4.51 -11.61
N VAL A 286 -13.27 -4.91 -11.85
CA VAL A 286 -12.95 -6.22 -12.45
C VAL A 286 -13.44 -7.35 -11.55
N VAL A 287 -13.16 -7.26 -10.25
CA VAL A 287 -13.64 -8.19 -9.23
C VAL A 287 -15.16 -8.26 -9.21
N PHE A 288 -15.84 -7.11 -9.25
CA PHE A 288 -17.29 -7.07 -9.29
C PHE A 288 -17.84 -7.84 -10.49
N LEU A 289 -17.22 -7.70 -11.67
CA LEU A 289 -17.59 -8.43 -12.87
C LEU A 289 -17.38 -9.95 -12.70
N ILE A 290 -16.27 -10.38 -12.08
CA ILE A 290 -16.02 -11.80 -11.75
C ILE A 290 -17.11 -12.34 -10.82
N CYS A 291 -17.51 -11.57 -9.80
CA CYS A 291 -18.60 -11.93 -8.90
C CYS A 291 -19.95 -12.09 -9.64
N VAL A 292 -20.24 -11.20 -10.61
CA VAL A 292 -21.43 -11.29 -11.45
C VAL A 292 -21.40 -12.55 -12.32
N VAL A 293 -20.26 -12.87 -12.93
CA VAL A 293 -20.08 -14.12 -13.70
C VAL A 293 -20.29 -15.35 -12.82
N ALA A 294 -19.75 -15.35 -11.60
CA ALA A 294 -19.99 -16.42 -10.63
C ALA A 294 -21.47 -16.53 -10.23
N ALA A 295 -22.17 -15.41 -10.06
CA ALA A 295 -23.60 -15.39 -9.79
C ALA A 295 -24.40 -16.06 -10.92
N PHE A 296 -24.12 -15.72 -12.18
CA PHE A 296 -24.75 -16.36 -13.33
C PHE A 296 -24.46 -17.85 -13.43
N ASN A 297 -23.24 -18.27 -13.07
CA ASN A 297 -22.90 -19.68 -12.98
C ASN A 297 -23.78 -20.42 -11.97
N VAL A 298 -24.02 -19.83 -10.80
CA VAL A 298 -24.93 -20.39 -9.77
C VAL A 298 -26.38 -20.44 -10.28
N VAL A 299 -26.87 -19.39 -10.94
CA VAL A 299 -28.21 -19.36 -11.55
C VAL A 299 -28.37 -20.49 -12.57
N GLY A 300 -27.42 -20.61 -13.51
CA GLY A 300 -27.45 -21.62 -14.57
C GLY A 300 -27.42 -23.04 -13.99
N THR A 301 -26.53 -23.27 -13.02
CA THR A 301 -26.41 -24.53 -12.29
C THR A 301 -27.71 -24.91 -11.58
N LEU A 302 -28.27 -24.02 -10.77
CA LEU A 302 -29.50 -24.31 -10.03
C LEU A 302 -30.69 -24.52 -10.96
N THR A 303 -30.77 -23.78 -12.06
CA THR A 303 -31.79 -24.00 -13.10
C THR A 303 -31.69 -25.39 -13.71
N MET A 304 -30.47 -25.86 -13.99
CA MET A 304 -30.22 -27.21 -14.47
C MET A 304 -30.66 -28.26 -13.44
N VAL A 305 -30.33 -28.06 -12.16
CA VAL A 305 -30.77 -28.97 -11.09
C VAL A 305 -32.31 -29.02 -10.97
N VAL A 306 -32.99 -27.88 -11.11
CA VAL A 306 -34.47 -27.84 -11.12
C VAL A 306 -35.02 -28.68 -12.27
N ARG A 307 -34.44 -28.57 -13.48
CA ARG A 307 -34.86 -29.37 -14.65
C ARG A 307 -34.64 -30.86 -14.43
N ASP A 308 -33.46 -31.26 -13.98
CA ASP A 308 -33.13 -32.66 -13.69
C ASP A 308 -34.03 -33.26 -12.58
N LYS A 309 -34.57 -32.40 -11.70
CA LYS A 309 -35.42 -32.79 -10.56
C LYS A 309 -36.91 -32.54 -10.78
N THR A 310 -37.33 -32.20 -11.99
CA THR A 310 -38.74 -31.88 -12.32
C THR A 310 -39.71 -32.96 -11.84
N ARG A 311 -39.42 -34.25 -12.12
CA ARG A 311 -40.26 -35.38 -11.70
C ARG A 311 -40.35 -35.50 -10.17
N GLU A 312 -39.24 -35.39 -9.46
CA GLU A 312 -39.20 -35.44 -7.98
C GLU A 312 -40.00 -34.28 -7.37
N ILE A 313 -39.89 -33.08 -7.94
CA ILE A 313 -40.69 -31.91 -7.53
C ILE A 313 -42.19 -32.16 -7.77
N GLY A 314 -42.55 -32.74 -8.91
CA GLY A 314 -43.93 -33.11 -9.25
C GLY A 314 -44.54 -34.09 -8.25
N ILE A 315 -43.80 -35.14 -7.88
CA ILE A 315 -44.21 -36.13 -6.86
C ILE A 315 -44.42 -35.45 -5.50
N LEU A 316 -43.50 -34.58 -5.06
CA LEU A 316 -43.63 -33.85 -3.79
C LEU A 316 -44.87 -32.94 -3.77
N LEU A 317 -45.15 -32.24 -4.88
CA LEU A 317 -46.34 -31.40 -5.00
C LEU A 317 -47.63 -32.24 -5.00
N ALA A 318 -47.63 -33.39 -5.67
CA ALA A 318 -48.77 -34.32 -5.70
C ALA A 318 -49.05 -34.94 -4.32
N MET A 319 -48.02 -35.16 -3.50
CA MET A 319 -48.15 -35.57 -2.09
C MET A 319 -48.59 -34.45 -1.14
N GLY A 320 -48.86 -33.23 -1.66
CA GLY A 320 -49.41 -32.12 -0.88
C GLY A 320 -48.39 -31.08 -0.38
N LEU A 321 -47.13 -31.13 -0.83
CA LEU A 321 -46.14 -30.13 -0.43
C LEU A 321 -46.47 -28.77 -1.06
N ARG A 322 -46.49 -27.70 -0.26
CA ARG A 322 -46.83 -26.35 -0.75
C ARG A 322 -45.74 -25.81 -1.69
N ARG A 323 -46.12 -25.07 -2.74
CA ARG A 323 -45.20 -24.35 -3.66
C ARG A 323 -44.18 -23.47 -2.92
N ALA A 324 -44.58 -22.84 -1.81
CA ALA A 324 -43.69 -22.04 -0.97
C ALA A 324 -42.58 -22.87 -0.30
N ALA A 325 -42.84 -24.14 0.05
CA ALA A 325 -41.85 -25.05 0.62
C ALA A 325 -40.84 -25.49 -0.46
N ILE A 326 -41.31 -25.78 -1.68
CA ILE A 326 -40.42 -26.03 -2.84
C ILE A 326 -39.47 -24.85 -3.06
N ARG A 327 -40.01 -23.61 -3.08
CA ARG A 327 -39.19 -22.40 -3.21
C ARG A 327 -38.12 -22.31 -2.11
N ARG A 328 -38.47 -22.60 -0.85
CA ARG A 328 -37.52 -22.57 0.28
C ARG A 328 -36.44 -23.63 0.17
N ILE A 329 -36.75 -24.83 -0.33
CA ILE A 329 -35.78 -25.90 -0.55
C ILE A 329 -34.69 -25.44 -1.54
N PHE A 330 -35.07 -24.89 -2.69
CA PHE A 330 -34.10 -24.43 -3.70
C PHE A 330 -33.35 -23.16 -3.28
N LEU A 331 -34.00 -22.25 -2.54
CA LEU A 331 -33.31 -21.13 -1.88
C LEU A 331 -32.26 -21.62 -0.88
N ALA A 332 -32.61 -22.57 -0.01
CA ALA A 332 -31.68 -23.16 0.95
C ALA A 332 -30.51 -23.84 0.25
N GLN A 333 -30.77 -24.52 -0.86
CA GLN A 333 -29.74 -25.18 -1.67
C GLN A 333 -28.73 -24.16 -2.22
N GLY A 334 -29.21 -23.06 -2.80
CA GLY A 334 -28.33 -22.01 -3.33
C GLY A 334 -27.55 -21.28 -2.23
N ILE A 335 -28.18 -21.00 -1.10
CA ILE A 335 -27.51 -20.44 0.08
C ILE A 335 -26.41 -21.39 0.60
N LEU A 336 -26.66 -22.70 0.64
CA LEU A 336 -25.66 -23.69 1.05
C LEU A 336 -24.47 -23.73 0.08
N VAL A 337 -24.71 -23.71 -1.23
CA VAL A 337 -23.65 -23.64 -2.26
C VAL A 337 -22.83 -22.37 -2.10
N GLY A 338 -23.50 -21.23 -1.90
CA GLY A 338 -22.84 -19.96 -1.63
C GLY A 338 -21.98 -20.01 -0.38
N LEU A 339 -22.56 -20.33 0.77
CA LEU A 339 -21.84 -20.37 2.05
C LEU A 339 -20.64 -21.32 2.02
N THR A 340 -20.80 -22.51 1.44
CA THR A 340 -19.69 -23.47 1.33
C THR A 340 -18.61 -22.96 0.39
N GLY A 341 -18.98 -22.40 -0.76
CA GLY A 341 -18.03 -21.78 -1.70
C GLY A 341 -17.32 -20.58 -1.10
N THR A 342 -18.03 -19.69 -0.41
CA THR A 342 -17.44 -18.52 0.28
C THR A 342 -16.49 -18.96 1.39
N ALA A 343 -16.89 -19.93 2.22
CA ALA A 343 -16.04 -20.42 3.30
C ALA A 343 -14.75 -21.05 2.77
N LEU A 344 -14.85 -21.90 1.74
CA LEU A 344 -13.67 -22.49 1.08
C LEU A 344 -12.83 -21.42 0.40
N GLY A 345 -13.46 -20.48 -0.31
CA GLY A 345 -12.78 -19.42 -1.05
C GLY A 345 -12.01 -18.48 -0.13
N VAL A 346 -12.60 -18.05 0.98
CA VAL A 346 -11.91 -17.23 2.00
C VAL A 346 -10.76 -18.02 2.62
N THR A 347 -11.00 -19.28 3.01
CA THR A 347 -9.96 -20.11 3.64
C THR A 347 -8.77 -20.29 2.69
N LEU A 348 -9.03 -20.68 1.44
CA LEU A 348 -7.99 -20.84 0.42
C LEU A 348 -7.33 -19.51 0.08
N GLY A 349 -8.07 -18.40 0.02
CA GLY A 349 -7.54 -17.07 -0.27
C GLY A 349 -6.60 -16.59 0.83
N LEU A 350 -6.95 -16.80 2.10
CA LEU A 350 -6.09 -16.48 3.24
C LEU A 350 -4.84 -17.37 3.29
N VAL A 351 -5.00 -18.68 3.03
CA VAL A 351 -3.87 -19.62 2.98
C VAL A 351 -2.91 -19.26 1.85
N LEU A 352 -3.42 -19.07 0.63
CA LEU A 352 -2.61 -18.68 -0.52
C LEU A 352 -1.96 -17.32 -0.31
N GLY A 353 -2.70 -16.32 0.19
CA GLY A 353 -2.14 -15.01 0.53
C GLY A 353 -1.00 -15.11 1.54
N GLY A 354 -1.17 -15.91 2.59
CA GLY A 354 -0.12 -16.16 3.59
C GLY A 354 1.09 -16.92 3.02
N MET A 355 0.87 -17.86 2.09
CA MET A 355 1.96 -18.56 1.40
C MET A 355 2.73 -17.62 0.47
N LEU A 356 2.03 -16.77 -0.29
CA LEU A 356 2.66 -15.79 -1.17
C LEU A 356 3.53 -14.80 -0.37
N ASN A 357 3.00 -14.31 0.75
CA ASN A 357 3.72 -13.36 1.61
C ASN A 357 5.00 -13.95 2.23
N ARG A 358 5.03 -15.25 2.52
CA ARG A 358 6.21 -15.91 3.12
C ARG A 358 7.15 -16.56 2.10
N GLY A 359 6.64 -16.87 0.91
CA GLY A 359 7.31 -17.74 -0.03
C GLY A 359 8.50 -17.11 -0.75
N HIS A 360 8.51 -15.77 -0.91
CA HIS A 360 9.46 -15.06 -1.79
C HIS A 360 9.59 -15.74 -3.18
N TRP A 361 8.52 -16.40 -3.66
CA TRP A 361 8.57 -17.25 -4.86
C TRP A 361 8.71 -16.44 -6.16
N ILE A 362 8.33 -15.16 -6.12
CA ILE A 362 8.43 -14.23 -7.24
C ILE A 362 9.45 -13.18 -6.83
N PRO A 363 10.74 -13.35 -7.20
CA PRO A 363 11.74 -12.31 -6.99
C PRO A 363 11.40 -11.13 -7.89
N ILE A 364 11.20 -9.97 -7.28
CA ILE A 364 10.99 -8.71 -8.00
C ILE A 364 12.29 -7.93 -7.88
N ASP A 365 12.76 -7.34 -8.98
CA ASP A 365 13.94 -6.47 -8.91
C ASP A 365 13.60 -5.23 -8.06
N PRO A 366 14.21 -5.08 -6.86
CA PRO A 366 13.91 -3.98 -5.96
C PRO A 366 14.27 -2.63 -6.56
N SER A 367 15.14 -2.59 -7.58
CA SER A 367 15.55 -1.35 -8.23
C SER A 367 14.48 -0.74 -9.14
N ILE A 368 13.51 -1.53 -9.60
CA ILE A 368 12.46 -1.09 -10.53
C ILE A 368 11.14 -0.86 -9.79
N TYR A 369 10.74 -1.83 -8.96
CA TYR A 369 9.41 -1.83 -8.35
C TYR A 369 9.41 -1.42 -6.89
N PHE A 370 10.56 -1.03 -6.35
CA PHE A 370 10.74 -0.66 -4.94
C PHE A 370 10.33 -1.76 -3.97
N ILE A 371 10.19 -3.02 -4.40
CA ILE A 371 9.70 -4.14 -3.60
C ILE A 371 10.52 -5.40 -3.93
N ASP A 372 10.87 -6.16 -2.91
CA ASP A 372 11.70 -7.37 -2.96
C ASP A 372 10.88 -8.66 -3.11
N HIS A 373 9.61 -8.66 -2.68
CA HIS A 373 8.68 -9.79 -2.81
C HIS A 373 7.24 -9.28 -2.87
N LEU A 374 6.30 -10.06 -3.42
CA LEU A 374 4.89 -9.64 -3.50
C LEU A 374 4.25 -9.61 -2.09
N PRO A 375 3.99 -8.43 -1.51
CA PRO A 375 3.49 -8.34 -0.14
C PRO A 375 1.97 -8.53 -0.14
N VAL A 376 1.47 -9.35 0.79
CA VAL A 376 0.04 -9.64 0.90
C VAL A 376 -0.44 -9.35 2.31
N HIS A 377 -1.20 -8.26 2.45
CA HIS A 377 -1.80 -7.83 3.72
C HIS A 377 -3.33 -7.89 3.65
N THR A 378 -3.92 -8.94 4.17
CA THR A 378 -5.38 -9.10 4.21
C THR A 378 -5.98 -8.33 5.38
N GLN A 379 -6.75 -7.28 5.10
CA GLN A 379 -7.47 -6.53 6.13
C GLN A 379 -8.77 -7.26 6.50
N PRO A 380 -9.11 -7.40 7.80
CA PRO A 380 -10.34 -8.07 8.23
C PRO A 380 -11.61 -7.44 7.65
N LEU A 381 -11.63 -6.12 7.50
CA LEU A 381 -12.78 -5.39 6.93
C LEU A 381 -13.01 -5.78 5.47
N ASP A 382 -11.96 -5.85 4.67
CA ASP A 382 -12.05 -6.26 3.27
C ASP A 382 -12.57 -7.70 3.16
N VAL A 383 -12.04 -8.63 3.97
CA VAL A 383 -12.52 -10.03 3.99
C VAL A 383 -14.00 -10.09 4.40
N LEU A 384 -14.42 -9.30 5.38
CA LEU A 384 -15.82 -9.23 5.80
C LEU A 384 -16.74 -8.70 4.70
N LEU A 385 -16.32 -7.65 3.99
CA LEU A 385 -17.06 -7.10 2.85
C LEU A 385 -17.21 -8.12 1.72
N VAL A 386 -16.15 -8.89 1.45
CA VAL A 386 -16.17 -9.98 0.47
C VAL A 386 -17.15 -11.09 0.88
N ILE A 387 -17.12 -11.51 2.14
CA ILE A 387 -18.08 -12.49 2.67
C ILE A 387 -19.51 -11.96 2.53
N ALA A 388 -19.76 -10.72 2.95
CA ALA A 388 -21.08 -10.10 2.89
C ALA A 388 -21.60 -10.02 1.45
N ALA A 389 -20.79 -9.53 0.51
CA ALA A 389 -21.14 -9.45 -0.90
C ALA A 389 -21.42 -10.84 -1.50
N SER A 390 -20.57 -11.83 -1.19
CA SER A 390 -20.74 -13.21 -1.65
C SER A 390 -22.04 -13.84 -1.13
N VAL A 391 -22.37 -13.63 0.15
CA VAL A 391 -23.61 -14.11 0.77
C VAL A 391 -24.84 -13.43 0.16
N VAL A 392 -24.78 -12.14 -0.11
CA VAL A 392 -25.87 -11.41 -0.81
C VAL A 392 -26.09 -12.01 -2.19
N ILE A 393 -25.04 -12.18 -2.98
CA ILE A 393 -25.11 -12.78 -4.32
C ILE A 393 -25.66 -14.21 -4.26
N ALA A 394 -25.16 -15.02 -3.34
CA ALA A 394 -25.60 -16.40 -3.12
C ALA A 394 -27.07 -16.51 -2.68
N THR A 395 -27.62 -15.46 -2.07
CA THR A 395 -29.02 -15.41 -1.66
C THR A 395 -29.92 -14.91 -2.80
N LEU A 396 -29.42 -14.02 -3.65
CA LEU A 396 -30.17 -13.44 -4.78
C LEU A 396 -30.20 -14.37 -6.00
N ALA A 397 -29.08 -15.00 -6.34
CA ALA A 397 -28.97 -15.89 -7.50
C ALA A 397 -30.02 -17.04 -7.53
N PRO A 398 -30.35 -17.72 -6.41
CA PRO A 398 -31.32 -18.81 -6.39
C PRO A 398 -32.77 -18.36 -6.51
N LEU A 399 -33.07 -17.06 -6.40
CA LEU A 399 -34.46 -16.57 -6.39
C LEU A 399 -35.19 -16.94 -7.69
N TYR A 400 -34.54 -16.75 -8.84
CA TYR A 400 -35.13 -17.08 -10.13
C TYR A 400 -35.37 -18.60 -10.31
N PRO A 401 -34.37 -19.48 -10.13
CA PRO A 401 -34.57 -20.93 -10.21
C PRO A 401 -35.61 -21.46 -9.20
N ALA A 402 -35.59 -20.94 -7.96
CA ALA A 402 -36.52 -21.36 -6.92
C ALA A 402 -37.97 -20.98 -7.24
N MET A 403 -38.18 -19.82 -7.87
CA MET A 403 -39.49 -19.44 -8.38
C MET A 403 -39.94 -20.33 -9.54
N GLN A 404 -39.03 -20.69 -10.46
CA GLN A 404 -39.33 -21.59 -11.56
C GLN A 404 -39.76 -22.98 -11.06
N ALA A 405 -39.02 -23.56 -10.10
CA ALA A 405 -39.34 -24.84 -9.48
C ALA A 405 -40.73 -24.86 -8.81
N ALA A 406 -41.07 -23.78 -8.10
CA ALA A 406 -42.36 -23.67 -7.40
C ALA A 406 -43.57 -23.50 -8.34
N ARG A 407 -43.34 -23.09 -9.59
CA ARG A 407 -44.39 -22.87 -10.61
C ARG A 407 -44.68 -24.09 -11.48
N LEU A 408 -43.93 -25.18 -11.33
CA LEU A 408 -44.19 -26.44 -12.04
C LEU A 408 -45.62 -26.95 -11.74
N ASP A 409 -46.26 -27.52 -12.76
CA ASP A 409 -47.54 -28.19 -12.64
C ASP A 409 -47.28 -29.68 -12.34
N PRO A 410 -47.82 -30.24 -11.24
CA PRO A 410 -47.56 -31.64 -10.86
C PRO A 410 -47.92 -32.64 -11.95
N VAL A 411 -49.00 -32.38 -12.70
CA VAL A 411 -49.49 -33.31 -13.73
C VAL A 411 -48.51 -33.37 -14.89
N THR A 412 -48.05 -32.22 -15.37
CA THR A 412 -47.04 -32.17 -16.44
C THR A 412 -45.67 -32.67 -15.96
N ALA A 413 -45.27 -32.32 -14.74
CA ALA A 413 -43.97 -32.72 -14.18
C ALA A 413 -43.81 -34.24 -14.00
N ILE A 414 -44.90 -34.99 -13.78
CA ILE A 414 -44.88 -36.45 -13.65
C ILE A 414 -45.04 -37.16 -15.01
N ARG A 415 -45.67 -36.49 -15.99
CA ARG A 415 -46.06 -37.07 -17.28
C ARG A 415 -44.93 -37.08 -18.33
N TYR A 416 -43.90 -36.26 -18.19
CA TYR A 416 -42.76 -36.22 -19.12
C TYR A 416 -41.68 -37.26 -18.74
N GLU A 417 -41.51 -38.25 -19.62
CA GLU A 417 -40.19 -38.80 -19.98
C GLU A 417 -39.61 -37.99 -21.13
#